data_AF-A0A1A8KGJ7-F1
#
_entry.id   AF-A0A1A8KGJ7-F1
#
_cell.length_a   1.000
_cell.length_b   1.000
_cell.length_c   1.000
_cell.angle_alpha   90.00
_cell.angle_beta   90.00
_cell.angle_gamma   90.00
#
_symmetry.space_group_name_H-M   'P 1'
#
loop_
_entity.id
_entity.type
_entity.pdbx_description
1 polymer ?
#
loop_
_entity_poly.entity_id
_entity_poly.type
_entity_poly.pdbx_seq_one_letter_code
_entity_poly.pdbx_strand_id
1 'polypeptide(L)'
;FQFLGLFRKNVDDAMERFSELYDTQCSNHNFNKEDLMDLTTEDVLGLQQLVETEGLCVQLDPSGNLTVSGLKDGVGKMVMLMHDILMRTKEENNLYTRVAWCIMGQNG
;
A
#
# COMPACT_ATOMS: atom_id res chain seq x y z
N PHE A 1 2.50 -2.23 -24.54
CA PHE A 1 3.00 -1.18 -25.44
C PHE A 1 3.37 -1.79 -26.78
N GLN A 2 3.16 -1.07 -27.89
CA GLN A 2 3.59 -1.49 -29.22
C GLN A 2 4.74 -0.61 -29.67
N PHE A 3 5.86 -1.22 -30.07
CA PHE A 3 7.03 -0.52 -30.58
C PHE A 3 7.14 -0.78 -32.09
N LEU A 4 7.33 0.29 -32.86
CA LEU A 4 7.47 0.26 -34.31
C LEU A 4 8.77 0.98 -34.68
N GLY A 5 9.57 0.38 -35.56
CA GLY A 5 10.85 0.95 -35.97
C GLY A 5 11.31 0.39 -37.31
N LEU A 6 12.16 1.17 -38.00
CA LEU A 6 12.67 0.83 -39.33
C LEU A 6 13.65 -0.35 -39.29
N PHE A 7 14.47 -0.43 -38.23
CA PHE A 7 15.41 -1.53 -38.00
C PHE A 7 15.14 -2.21 -36.67
N ARG A 8 15.42 -3.51 -36.62
CA ARG A 8 15.21 -4.33 -35.41
C ARG A 8 15.98 -3.80 -34.20
N LYS A 9 17.24 -3.39 -34.40
CA LYS A 9 18.08 -2.82 -33.34
C LYS A 9 17.43 -1.60 -32.68
N ASN A 10 16.85 -0.69 -33.45
CA ASN A 10 16.18 0.49 -32.89
C ASN A 10 14.96 0.12 -32.04
N VAL A 11 14.25 -0.95 -32.41
CA VAL A 11 13.12 -1.46 -31.62
C VAL A 11 13.61 -2.09 -30.32
N ASP A 12 14.65 -2.91 -30.39
CA ASP A 12 15.24 -3.56 -29.21
C ASP A 12 15.82 -2.52 -28.23
N ASP A 13 16.62 -1.56 -28.72
CA ASP A 13 17.18 -0.46 -27.91
C ASP A 13 16.06 0.39 -27.25
N ALA A 14 14.94 0.61 -27.95
CA ALA A 14 13.81 1.35 -27.41
C ALA A 14 13.04 0.56 -26.33
N MET A 15 12.88 -0.76 -26.52
CA MET A 15 12.25 -1.63 -25.54
C MET A 15 13.09 -1.75 -24.26
N GLU A 16 14.42 -1.87 -24.39
CA GLU A 16 15.34 -1.92 -23.26
C GLU A 16 15.28 -0.62 -22.45
N ARG A 17 15.45 0.54 -23.10
CA ARG A 17 15.33 1.85 -22.43
C ARG A 17 13.97 2.06 -21.79
N PHE A 18 12.90 1.61 -22.42
CA PHE A 18 11.57 1.68 -21.83
C PHE A 18 11.50 0.85 -20.54
N SER A 19 12.03 -0.37 -20.55
CA SER A 19 12.08 -1.23 -19.36
C SER A 19 12.89 -0.59 -18.24
N GLU A 20 14.10 -0.10 -18.54
CA GLU A 20 14.96 0.58 -17.57
C GLU A 20 14.25 1.78 -16.94
N LEU A 21 13.65 2.64 -17.77
CA LEU A 21 12.90 3.80 -17.29
C LEU A 21 11.69 3.40 -16.46
N TYR A 22 10.93 2.40 -16.89
CA TYR A 22 9.79 1.89 -16.14
C TYR A 22 10.22 1.35 -14.76
N ASP A 23 11.30 0.57 -14.70
CA ASP A 23 11.83 0.03 -13.46
C ASP A 23 12.29 1.13 -12.49
N THR A 24 12.84 2.25 -13.00
CA THR A 24 13.18 3.40 -12.13
C THR A 24 11.96 4.09 -11.50
N GLN A 25 10.79 3.91 -12.09
CA GLN A 25 9.52 4.42 -11.57
C GLN A 25 8.82 3.42 -10.65
N CYS A 26 9.27 2.18 -10.61
CA CYS A 26 8.75 1.18 -9.69
C CYS A 26 9.37 1.33 -8.30
N SER A 27 8.62 0.94 -7.28
CA SER A 27 9.11 0.77 -5.92
C SER A 27 8.43 -0.42 -5.26
N ASN A 28 8.94 -0.81 -4.10
CA ASN A 28 8.27 -1.74 -3.21
C ASN A 28 8.21 -1.17 -1.79
N HIS A 29 7.26 -1.69 -1.01
CA HIS A 29 7.14 -1.41 0.41
C HIS A 29 6.73 -2.69 1.14
N ASN A 30 7.33 -2.91 2.30
CA ASN A 30 7.06 -4.08 3.13
C ASN A 30 6.31 -3.62 4.38
N PHE A 31 5.13 -4.20 4.60
CA PHE A 31 4.38 -4.07 5.83
C PHE A 31 4.60 -5.32 6.67
N ASN A 32 4.92 -5.13 7.96
CA ASN A 32 5.10 -6.26 8.85
C ASN A 32 3.73 -6.82 9.25
N LYS A 33 3.72 -8.07 9.70
CA LYS A 33 2.49 -8.71 10.18
C LYS A 33 1.76 -7.87 11.24
N GLU A 34 2.50 -7.19 12.12
CA GLU A 34 1.95 -6.34 13.17
C GLU A 34 1.15 -5.16 12.61
N ASP A 35 1.60 -4.57 11.49
CA ASP A 35 0.90 -3.46 10.81
C ASP A 35 -0.44 -3.92 10.20
N LEU A 36 -0.63 -5.23 10.04
CA LEU A 36 -1.82 -5.83 9.45
C LEU A 36 -2.84 -6.30 10.48
N MET A 37 -2.48 -6.40 11.77
CA MET A 37 -3.33 -7.05 12.79
C MET A 37 -4.60 -6.23 13.12
N ASP A 38 -4.54 -4.91 12.98
CA ASP A 38 -5.62 -4.01 13.37
C ASP A 38 -6.56 -3.65 12.19
N LEU A 39 -6.37 -4.26 11.02
CA LEU A 39 -7.18 -3.99 9.83
C LEU A 39 -8.57 -4.60 9.95
N THR A 40 -9.60 -3.79 9.74
CA THR A 40 -10.98 -4.27 9.62
C THR A 40 -11.24 -4.85 8.22
N THR A 41 -12.37 -5.54 8.05
CA THR A 41 -12.79 -6.03 6.73
C THR A 41 -12.99 -4.89 5.72
N GLU A 42 -13.48 -3.73 6.17
CA GLU A 42 -13.66 -2.55 5.31
C GLU A 42 -12.32 -1.99 4.85
N ASP A 43 -11.33 -1.96 5.75
CA ASP A 43 -9.97 -1.52 5.43
C ASP A 43 -9.33 -2.42 4.36
N VAL A 44 -9.46 -3.74 4.53
CA VAL A 44 -8.95 -4.71 3.54
C VAL A 44 -9.61 -4.52 2.18
N LEU A 45 -10.92 -4.24 2.12
CA LEU A 45 -11.63 -3.98 0.87
C LEU A 45 -11.12 -2.68 0.20
N GLY A 46 -10.91 -1.62 0.97
CA GLY A 46 -10.35 -0.36 0.46
C GLY A 46 -8.93 -0.55 -0.10
N LEU A 47 -8.10 -1.31 0.60
CA LEU A 47 -6.75 -1.66 0.16
C LEU A 47 -6.77 -2.53 -1.11
N GLN A 48 -7.67 -3.51 -1.21
CA GLN A 48 -7.85 -4.33 -2.42
C GLN A 48 -8.27 -3.49 -3.63
N GLN A 49 -9.22 -2.56 -3.45
CA GLN A 49 -9.64 -1.67 -4.52
C GLN A 49 -8.50 -0.78 -5.01
N LEU A 50 -7.65 -0.31 -4.10
CA LEU A 50 -6.47 0.48 -4.45
C LEU A 50 -5.44 -0.36 -5.23
N VAL A 51 -5.22 -1.61 -4.81
CA VAL A 51 -4.34 -2.55 -5.52
C VAL A 51 -4.80 -2.75 -6.97
N GLU A 52 -6.09 -2.95 -7.19
CA GLU A 52 -6.66 -3.12 -8.53
C GLU A 52 -6.55 -1.83 -9.36
N THR A 53 -6.90 -0.68 -8.76
CA THR A 53 -6.93 0.62 -9.46
C THR A 53 -5.54 1.10 -9.86
N GLU A 54 -4.56 0.91 -8.99
CA GLU A 54 -3.17 1.34 -9.22
C GLU A 54 -2.31 0.25 -9.89
N GLY A 55 -2.88 -0.94 -10.13
CA GLY A 55 -2.17 -2.06 -10.77
C GLY A 55 -0.99 -2.58 -9.94
N LEU A 56 -1.14 -2.66 -8.62
CA LEU A 56 -0.09 -3.09 -7.71
C LEU A 56 0.00 -4.62 -7.63
N CYS A 57 1.20 -5.12 -7.41
CA CYS A 57 1.45 -6.51 -7.05
C CYS A 57 1.55 -6.64 -5.54
N VAL A 58 0.91 -7.69 -5.00
CA VAL A 58 0.87 -7.97 -3.56
C VAL A 58 1.36 -9.39 -3.33
N GLN A 59 2.31 -9.54 -2.39
CA GLN A 59 2.88 -10.83 -2.02
C GLN A 59 2.88 -10.96 -0.50
N LEU A 60 2.38 -12.09 0.01
CA LEU A 60 2.43 -12.43 1.42
C LEU A 60 3.51 -13.48 1.63
N ASP A 61 4.46 -13.20 2.51
CA ASP A 61 5.50 -14.17 2.87
C ASP A 61 4.99 -15.19 3.93
N PRO A 62 5.70 -16.31 4.16
CA PRO A 62 5.29 -17.30 5.18
C PRO A 62 5.29 -16.77 6.62
N SER A 63 5.99 -15.66 6.89
CA SER A 63 6.01 -14.99 8.19
C SER A 63 4.79 -14.08 8.39
N GLY A 64 4.01 -13.83 7.33
CA GLY A 64 2.83 -12.99 7.34
C GLY A 64 3.13 -11.52 7.02
N ASN A 65 4.31 -11.19 6.50
CA ASN A 65 4.60 -9.83 6.02
C ASN A 65 4.08 -9.66 4.60
N LEU A 66 3.63 -8.43 4.30
CA LEU A 66 3.06 -8.06 3.02
C LEU A 66 4.02 -7.18 2.24
N THR A 67 4.45 -7.64 1.08
CA THR A 67 5.21 -6.82 0.12
C THR A 67 4.26 -6.30 -0.95
N VAL A 68 4.20 -4.99 -1.11
CA VAL A 68 3.48 -4.32 -2.19
C VAL A 68 4.49 -3.72 -3.15
N SER A 69 4.32 -3.97 -4.45
CA SER A 69 5.21 -3.43 -5.49
C SER A 69 4.43 -2.92 -6.70
N GLY A 70 5.01 -1.96 -7.41
CA GLY A 70 4.37 -1.31 -8.56
C GLY A 70 4.93 0.09 -8.77
N LEU A 71 4.20 0.94 -9.49
CA LEU A 71 4.59 2.34 -9.67
C LEU A 71 4.66 3.07 -8.32
N LYS A 72 5.67 3.93 -8.18
CA LYS A 72 5.98 4.66 -6.94
C LYS A 72 4.79 5.43 -6.38
N ASP A 73 4.01 6.07 -7.25
CA ASP A 73 2.82 6.82 -6.83
C ASP A 73 1.74 5.91 -6.23
N GLY A 74 1.51 4.74 -6.83
CA GLY A 74 0.57 3.75 -6.34
C GLY A 74 1.01 3.12 -5.01
N VAL A 75 2.28 2.75 -4.91
CA VAL A 75 2.87 2.26 -3.65
C VAL A 75 2.81 3.34 -2.57
N GLY A 76 3.07 4.61 -2.92
CA GLY A 76 2.94 5.75 -2.01
C GLY A 76 1.52 5.93 -1.49
N LYS A 77 0.50 5.84 -2.36
CA LYS A 77 -0.92 5.86 -1.95
C LYS A 77 -1.26 4.72 -0.98
N MET A 78 -0.75 3.52 -1.23
CA MET A 78 -0.94 2.37 -0.34
C MET A 78 -0.37 2.65 1.05
N VAL A 79 0.85 3.17 1.12
CA VAL A 79 1.50 3.55 2.40
C VAL A 79 0.70 4.62 3.14
N MET A 80 0.22 5.65 2.43
CA MET A 80 -0.58 6.71 3.04
C MET A 80 -1.92 6.19 3.59
N LEU A 81 -2.63 5.36 2.83
CA LEU A 81 -3.90 4.79 3.28
C LEU A 81 -3.70 3.90 4.50
N MET A 82 -2.67 3.05 4.48
CA MET A 82 -2.35 2.18 5.61
C MET A 82 -1.99 2.99 6.87
N HIS A 83 -1.25 4.09 6.70
CA HIS A 83 -0.96 5.01 7.79
C HIS A 83 -2.21 5.68 8.36
N ASP A 84 -3.13 6.13 7.50
CA ASP A 84 -4.39 6.76 7.91
C ASP A 84 -5.26 5.80 8.73
N ILE A 85 -5.37 4.54 8.29
CA ILE A 85 -6.08 3.46 9.01
C ILE A 85 -5.47 3.27 10.41
N LEU A 86 -4.14 3.14 10.51
CA LEU A 86 -3.44 2.96 11.77
C LEU A 86 -3.60 4.16 12.73
N MET A 87 -3.64 5.38 12.20
CA MET A 87 -3.84 6.58 13.01
C MET A 87 -5.28 6.72 13.51
N ARG A 88 -6.27 6.34 12.70
CA ARG A 88 -7.68 6.30 13.11
C ARG A 88 -7.86 5.41 14.35
N THR A 89 -7.26 4.22 14.38
CA THR A 89 -7.33 3.29 15.52
C THR A 89 -6.73 3.90 16.80
N LYS A 90 -5.64 4.65 16.70
CA LYS A 90 -5.03 5.36 17.84
C LYS A 90 -5.91 6.48 18.36
N GLU A 91 -6.50 7.27 17.46
CA GLU A 91 -7.34 8.40 17.83
C GLU A 91 -8.67 7.93 18.45
N GLU A 92 -9.28 6.87 17.90
CA GLU A 92 -10.45 6.22 18.49
C GLU A 92 -10.15 5.69 19.90
N ASN A 93 -9.00 5.03 20.11
CA ASN A 93 -8.59 4.56 21.44
C ASN A 93 -8.38 5.71 22.44
N ASN A 94 -7.84 6.85 21.99
CA ASN A 94 -7.67 8.03 22.83
C ASN A 94 -9.04 8.66 23.19
N LEU A 95 -9.93 8.80 22.21
CA LEU A 95 -11.29 9.28 22.43
C LEU A 95 -12.06 8.36 23.40
N TYR A 96 -12.00 7.05 23.19
CA TYR A 96 -12.61 6.07 24.08
C TYR A 96 -12.09 6.24 25.51
N THR A 97 -10.78 6.37 25.71
CA THR A 97 -10.18 6.57 27.04
C THR A 97 -10.70 7.83 27.73
N ARG A 98 -10.83 8.93 27.00
CA ARG A 98 -11.32 10.21 27.54
C ARG A 98 -12.81 10.15 27.88
N VAL A 99 -13.60 9.50 27.04
CA VAL A 99 -15.06 9.42 27.23
C VAL A 99 -15.43 8.36 28.28
N ALA A 100 -14.68 7.27 28.38
CA ALA A 100 -14.87 6.22 29.37
C ALA A 100 -14.76 6.78 30.81
N TRP A 101 -13.82 7.69 31.05
CA TRP A 101 -13.72 8.45 32.31
C TRP A 101 -14.99 9.26 32.62
N CYS A 102 -15.58 9.91 31.61
CA CYS A 102 -16.83 10.67 31.78
C CYS A 102 -18.05 9.76 32.00
N ILE A 103 -18.05 8.54 31.45
CA ILE A 103 -19.17 7.58 31.58
C ILE A 103 -19.10 6.82 32.91
N MET A 104 -17.90 6.47 33.40
CA MET A 104 -17.74 5.68 34.64
C MET A 104 -17.91 6.49 35.93
N GLY A 105 -17.92 7.83 35.87
CA GLY A 105 -18.08 8.69 37.04
C GLY A 105 -16.95 8.53 38.08
N GLN A 106 -17.16 9.00 39.31
CA GLN A 106 -16.14 9.04 40.38
C GLN A 106 -15.65 7.66 40.91
N ASN A 107 -16.05 6.55 40.30
CA ASN A 107 -15.64 5.20 40.70
C ASN A 107 -14.58 4.57 39.77
N GLY A 108 -13.92 5.39 38.94
CA GLY A 108 -12.73 5.01 38.17
C GLY A 108 -11.43 5.17 38.96
#